data_AF-A0A843G6I1-F1
#
_entry.id   AF-A0A843G6I1-F1
#
_cell.length_a   1.000
_cell.length_b   1.000
_cell.length_c   1.000
_cell.angle_alpha   90.00
_cell.angle_beta   90.00
_cell.angle_gamma   90.00
#
_symmetry.space_group_name_H-M   'P 1'
#
loop_
_entity.id
_entity.type
_entity.pdbx_description
1 polymer ?
#
loop_
_entity_poly.entity_id
_entity_poly.type
_entity_poly.pdbx_seq_one_letter_code
_entity_poly.pdbx_strand_id
1 'polypeptide(L)'
;MEIKSIPEIIKEMDHLVKEEKFDEAYQFANENINLNKGYVEGEYIFKNLLEELLFQITIKKEIKRKYPLMLDYSTLYSNYGNVLLYFNEYENALKSFKLSYDYNPVNVKAIFGLCEIYRHEGKWDEYYNLTIQSFKYDYYLEDLSKSFENLSLYYLNEHHASNDDENLKLSIYLSRLAESYDDSNENKTAIEFDDDALSEYDKGIEEIKDYLKSNGLPYGPSIEVITICKNLGFQLDEDKKVVPALFYFNIAYDLTGDPAIKDVIDDLNVKVERKLNE
;
A
#
# COMPACT_ATOMS: atom_id res chain seq x y z
N MET A 1 34.38 -10.33 -3.56
CA MET A 1 32.99 -9.88 -3.76
C MET A 1 32.81 -8.64 -2.90
N GLU A 2 32.51 -7.51 -3.50
CA GLU A 2 32.20 -6.28 -2.76
C GLU A 2 30.84 -6.45 -2.08
N ILE A 3 30.79 -6.28 -0.75
CA ILE A 3 29.55 -6.38 0.01
C ILE A 3 28.77 -5.09 -0.23
N LYS A 4 27.65 -5.19 -0.96
CA LYS A 4 26.75 -4.05 -1.19
C LYS A 4 25.92 -3.77 0.07
N SER A 5 25.69 -2.50 0.34
CA SER A 5 24.77 -2.05 1.37
C SER A 5 23.31 -2.25 0.93
N ILE A 6 22.39 -2.33 1.89
CA ILE A 6 20.95 -2.48 1.59
C ILE A 6 20.41 -1.36 0.68
N PRO A 7 20.75 -0.08 0.88
CA PRO A 7 20.30 0.99 -0.02
C PRO A 7 20.81 0.80 -1.46
N GLU A 8 22.04 0.31 -1.64
CA GLU A 8 22.58 0.02 -2.98
C GLU A 8 21.84 -1.15 -3.63
N ILE A 9 21.51 -2.19 -2.87
CA ILE A 9 20.77 -3.35 -3.38
C ILE A 9 19.35 -2.94 -3.79
N ILE A 10 18.63 -2.19 -2.94
CA ILE A 10 17.28 -1.69 -3.25
C ILE A 10 17.32 -0.83 -4.51
N LYS A 11 18.24 0.15 -4.57
CA LYS A 11 18.37 1.05 -5.72
C LYS A 11 18.64 0.30 -7.03
N GLU A 12 19.54 -0.68 -6.99
CA GLU A 12 19.86 -1.48 -8.19
C GLU A 12 18.67 -2.34 -8.62
N MET A 13 18.00 -3.00 -7.66
CA MET A 13 16.79 -3.76 -7.97
C MET A 13 15.68 -2.90 -8.58
N ASP A 14 15.42 -1.72 -8.00
CA ASP A 14 14.41 -0.79 -8.52
C ASP A 14 14.76 -0.34 -9.93
N HIS A 15 16.04 -0.06 -10.19
CA HIS A 15 16.52 0.28 -11.53
C HIS A 15 16.29 -0.85 -12.53
N LEU A 16 16.68 -2.09 -12.19
CA LEU A 16 16.54 -3.24 -13.08
C LEU A 16 15.07 -3.55 -13.37
N VAL A 17 14.20 -3.50 -12.36
CA VAL A 17 12.75 -3.73 -12.52
C VAL A 17 12.12 -2.64 -13.39
N LYS A 18 12.49 -1.36 -13.17
CA LYS A 18 11.98 -0.24 -13.98
C LYS A 18 12.37 -0.34 -15.46
N GLU A 19 13.53 -0.92 -15.76
CA GLU A 19 13.98 -1.16 -17.13
C GLU A 19 13.49 -2.52 -17.69
N GLU A 20 12.55 -3.18 -17.00
CA GLU A 20 11.99 -4.51 -17.34
C GLU A 20 13.04 -5.63 -17.44
N LYS A 21 14.20 -5.47 -16.80
CA LYS A 21 15.31 -6.43 -16.79
C LYS A 21 15.16 -7.45 -15.66
N PHE A 22 14.06 -8.20 -15.68
CA PHE A 22 13.71 -9.13 -14.59
C PHE A 22 14.74 -10.26 -14.40
N ASP A 23 15.34 -10.78 -15.47
CA ASP A 23 16.39 -11.80 -15.36
C ASP A 23 17.63 -11.29 -14.61
N GLU A 24 18.06 -10.05 -14.92
CA GLU A 24 19.18 -9.38 -14.24
C GLU A 24 18.82 -9.11 -12.77
N ALA A 25 17.60 -8.63 -12.50
CA ALA A 25 17.11 -8.39 -11.14
C ALA A 25 17.09 -9.66 -10.30
N TYR A 26 16.66 -10.79 -10.88
CA TYR A 26 16.61 -12.08 -10.20
C TYR A 26 18.01 -12.60 -9.86
N GLN A 27 18.96 -12.55 -10.81
CA GLN A 27 20.35 -12.95 -10.56
C GLN A 27 21.00 -12.04 -9.50
N PHE A 28 20.82 -10.73 -9.63
CA PHE A 28 21.34 -9.76 -8.67
C PHE A 28 20.78 -9.99 -7.27
N ALA A 29 19.48 -10.23 -7.13
CA ALA A 29 18.85 -10.50 -5.84
C ALA A 29 19.37 -11.81 -5.22
N ASN A 30 19.52 -12.89 -6.00
CA ASN A 30 20.08 -14.16 -5.53
C ASN A 30 21.50 -14.04 -4.98
N GLU A 31 22.31 -13.13 -5.52
CA GLU A 31 23.69 -12.90 -5.05
C GLU A 31 23.75 -12.03 -3.78
N ASN A 32 22.73 -11.19 -3.53
CA ASN A 32 22.80 -10.13 -2.53
C ASN A 32 21.77 -10.26 -1.39
N ILE A 33 20.72 -11.09 -1.54
CA ILE A 33 19.62 -11.22 -0.59
C ILE A 33 19.54 -12.64 -0.05
N ASN A 34 19.50 -12.75 1.28
CA ASN A 34 19.33 -14.03 1.97
C ASN A 34 17.90 -14.18 2.49
N LEU A 35 17.12 -15.09 1.88
CA LEU A 35 15.77 -15.46 2.33
C LEU A 35 15.76 -16.31 3.62
N ASN A 36 16.90 -16.86 4.02
CA ASN A 36 17.05 -17.59 5.27
C ASN A 36 17.54 -16.68 6.42
N LYS A 37 17.46 -15.36 6.25
CA LYS A 37 17.77 -14.42 7.33
C LYS A 37 16.78 -14.64 8.47
N GLY A 38 17.30 -14.91 9.67
CA GLY A 38 16.46 -15.00 10.86
C GLY A 38 15.83 -13.66 11.19
N TYR A 39 14.52 -13.63 11.37
CA TYR A 39 13.78 -12.54 11.99
C TYR A 39 13.62 -12.80 13.49
N VAL A 40 13.74 -11.74 14.30
CA VAL A 40 13.48 -11.79 15.74
C VAL A 40 12.25 -10.93 16.02
N GLU A 41 11.20 -11.53 16.59
CA GLU A 41 9.97 -10.80 16.89
C GLU A 41 10.21 -9.62 17.84
N GLY A 42 9.68 -8.46 17.43
CA GLY A 42 9.84 -7.19 18.12
C GLY A 42 10.90 -6.28 17.50
N GLU A 43 11.60 -6.74 16.46
CA GLU A 43 12.47 -5.87 15.66
C GLU A 43 11.72 -5.30 14.45
N TYR A 44 11.54 -3.98 14.40
CA TYR A 44 10.74 -3.33 13.35
C TYR A 44 11.51 -2.22 12.64
N ILE A 45 11.08 -1.93 11.42
CA ILE A 45 11.52 -0.78 10.63
C ILE A 45 10.31 -0.01 10.11
N PHE A 46 10.39 1.31 10.18
CA PHE A 46 9.34 2.21 9.71
C PHE A 46 9.98 3.25 8.81
N LYS A 47 9.38 3.46 7.63
CA LYS A 47 9.85 4.42 6.61
C LYS A 47 9.68 5.87 7.07
N ASN A 48 8.67 6.10 7.89
CA ASN A 48 8.34 7.43 8.43
C ASN A 48 7.63 7.29 9.79
N LEU A 49 7.31 8.42 10.40
CA LEU A 49 6.62 8.45 11.70
C LEU A 49 5.15 8.01 11.58
N LEU A 50 4.51 8.21 10.43
CA LEU A 50 3.15 7.75 10.18
C LEU A 50 3.06 6.22 10.30
N GLU A 51 3.95 5.47 9.63
CA GLU A 51 3.98 4.00 9.73
C GLU A 51 4.17 3.51 11.18
N GLU A 52 5.05 4.16 11.95
CA GLU A 52 5.26 3.81 13.36
C GLU A 52 4.00 4.05 14.20
N LEU A 53 3.32 5.18 14.00
CA LEU A 53 2.08 5.49 14.71
C LEU A 53 0.96 4.52 14.32
N LEU A 54 0.80 4.23 13.03
CA LEU A 54 -0.16 3.25 12.54
C LEU A 54 0.09 1.89 13.18
N PHE A 55 1.33 1.41 13.16
CA PHE A 55 1.70 0.16 13.83
C PHE A 55 1.33 0.15 15.32
N GLN A 56 1.64 1.24 16.05
CA GLN A 56 1.37 1.32 17.48
C GLN A 56 -0.13 1.31 17.79
N ILE A 57 -0.98 1.95 16.96
CA ILE A 57 -2.42 2.00 17.20
C ILE A 57 -3.17 0.77 16.70
N THR A 58 -2.72 0.12 15.62
CA THR A 58 -3.42 -1.02 15.00
C THR A 58 -2.88 -2.38 15.42
N ILE A 59 -1.56 -2.55 15.45
CA ILE A 59 -0.90 -3.84 15.71
C ILE A 59 -0.62 -4.04 17.21
N LYS A 60 -0.29 -2.95 17.92
CA LYS A 60 -0.10 -2.94 19.39
C LYS A 60 0.90 -3.97 19.92
N LYS A 61 1.89 -4.37 19.10
CA LYS A 61 3.00 -5.23 19.52
C LYS A 61 4.12 -4.42 20.15
N GLU A 62 4.87 -5.05 21.05
CA GLU A 62 6.04 -4.44 21.70
C GLU A 62 7.18 -4.24 20.69
N ILE A 63 7.70 -3.00 20.61
CA ILE A 63 8.90 -2.68 19.83
C ILE A 63 10.13 -2.90 20.74
N LYS A 64 10.79 -4.05 20.57
CA LYS A 64 12.05 -4.36 21.27
C LYS A 64 13.23 -3.63 20.64
N ARG A 65 13.19 -3.44 19.31
CA ARG A 65 14.23 -2.74 18.56
C ARG A 65 13.64 -2.05 17.35
N LYS A 66 14.03 -0.80 17.14
CA LYS A 66 13.80 -0.07 15.89
C LYS A 66 15.08 -0.11 15.04
N TYR A 67 15.01 -0.68 13.85
CA TYR A 67 16.10 -0.62 12.87
C TYR A 67 16.13 0.77 12.21
N PRO A 68 17.33 1.32 11.94
CA PRO A 68 17.45 2.54 11.16
C PRO A 68 17.03 2.29 9.71
N LEU A 69 16.45 3.29 9.06
CA LEU A 69 15.93 3.17 7.69
C LEU A 69 16.98 2.72 6.66
N MET A 70 18.27 2.97 6.91
CA MET A 70 19.36 2.45 6.06
C MET A 70 19.41 0.92 5.99
N LEU A 71 18.72 0.23 6.90
CA LEU A 71 18.55 -1.22 6.93
C LEU A 71 17.11 -1.61 6.56
N ASP A 72 16.52 -0.99 5.52
CA ASP A 72 15.15 -1.24 5.04
C ASP A 72 14.95 -2.64 4.46
N TYR A 73 15.05 -3.63 5.34
CA TYR A 73 14.79 -5.02 5.04
C TYR A 73 13.35 -5.22 4.55
N SER A 74 12.40 -4.40 5.00
CA SER A 74 11.03 -4.53 4.53
C SER A 74 10.94 -4.24 3.04
N THR A 75 11.42 -3.09 2.57
CA THR A 75 11.43 -2.76 1.13
C THR A 75 12.27 -3.74 0.33
N LEU A 76 13.45 -4.13 0.85
CA LEU A 76 14.33 -5.12 0.22
C LEU A 76 13.58 -6.44 -0.08
N TYR A 77 12.90 -6.98 0.92
CA TYR A 77 12.20 -8.25 0.78
C TYR A 77 10.89 -8.14 0.00
N SER A 78 10.17 -7.02 0.06
CA SER A 78 8.98 -6.84 -0.80
C SER A 78 9.37 -6.74 -2.27
N ASN A 79 10.43 -6.00 -2.60
CA ASN A 79 10.88 -5.85 -3.98
C ASN A 79 11.37 -7.18 -4.54
N TYR A 80 12.10 -7.97 -3.74
CA TYR A 80 12.53 -9.29 -4.18
C TYR A 80 11.36 -10.28 -4.30
N GLY A 81 10.36 -10.19 -3.41
CA GLY A 81 9.11 -10.94 -3.53
C GLY A 81 8.41 -10.69 -4.86
N ASN A 82 8.36 -9.44 -5.33
CA ASN A 82 7.79 -9.10 -6.63
C ASN A 82 8.58 -9.70 -7.80
N VAL A 83 9.91 -9.66 -7.74
CA VAL A 83 10.76 -10.33 -8.74
C VAL A 83 10.48 -11.84 -8.75
N LEU A 84 10.35 -12.47 -7.58
CA LEU A 84 10.04 -13.90 -7.48
C LEU A 84 8.64 -14.23 -8.03
N LEU A 85 7.64 -13.38 -7.80
CA LEU A 85 6.31 -13.54 -8.40
C LEU A 85 6.35 -13.50 -9.92
N TYR A 86 7.14 -12.59 -10.51
CA TYR A 86 7.30 -12.52 -11.98
C TYR A 86 7.77 -13.87 -12.57
N PHE A 87 8.66 -14.58 -11.85
CA PHE A 87 9.14 -15.90 -12.22
C PHE A 87 8.26 -17.07 -11.74
N ASN A 88 7.08 -16.80 -11.19
CA ASN A 88 6.18 -17.81 -10.60
C ASN A 88 6.84 -18.64 -9.47
N GLU A 89 7.83 -18.08 -8.76
CA GLU A 89 8.47 -18.73 -7.60
C GLU A 89 7.66 -18.50 -6.32
N TYR A 90 6.42 -18.97 -6.31
CA TYR A 90 5.44 -18.69 -5.24
C TYR A 90 5.94 -19.02 -3.83
N GLU A 91 6.67 -20.13 -3.65
CA GLU A 91 7.18 -20.52 -2.32
C GLU A 91 8.24 -19.53 -1.80
N ASN A 92 9.16 -19.10 -2.67
CA ASN A 92 10.20 -18.15 -2.29
C ASN A 92 9.62 -16.73 -2.17
N ALA A 93 8.68 -16.36 -3.03
CA ALA A 93 7.94 -15.10 -2.93
C ALA A 93 7.22 -15.00 -1.58
N LEU A 94 6.52 -16.06 -1.16
CA LEU A 94 5.87 -16.13 0.15
C LEU A 94 6.86 -15.92 1.31
N LYS A 95 8.04 -16.56 1.26
CA LYS A 95 9.10 -16.35 2.26
C LYS A 95 9.56 -14.90 2.28
N SER A 96 9.77 -14.30 1.11
CA SER A 96 10.21 -12.91 0.98
C SER A 96 9.17 -11.94 1.53
N PHE A 97 7.91 -12.04 1.12
CA PHE A 97 6.86 -11.15 1.62
C PHE A 97 6.59 -11.33 3.12
N LYS A 98 6.70 -12.55 3.66
CA LYS A 98 6.63 -12.76 5.11
C LYS A 98 7.75 -12.06 5.85
N LEU A 99 8.99 -12.16 5.38
CA LEU A 99 10.10 -11.39 5.99
C LEU A 99 9.85 -9.89 5.89
N SER A 100 9.37 -9.40 4.75
CA SER A 100 9.03 -7.99 4.58
C SER A 100 7.98 -7.52 5.58
N TYR A 101 6.90 -8.30 5.73
CA TYR A 101 5.80 -8.07 6.66
C TYR A 101 6.24 -8.16 8.12
N ASP A 102 7.09 -9.12 8.47
CA ASP A 102 7.62 -9.28 9.83
C ASP A 102 8.45 -8.06 10.26
N TYR A 103 9.27 -7.51 9.35
CA TYR A 103 10.04 -6.29 9.60
C TYR A 103 9.17 -5.03 9.63
N ASN A 104 8.10 -4.96 8.84
CA ASN A 104 7.16 -3.84 8.84
C ASN A 104 5.74 -4.31 8.50
N PRO A 105 4.90 -4.59 9.51
CA PRO A 105 3.54 -5.10 9.29
C PRO A 105 2.57 -4.08 8.66
N VAL A 106 2.98 -2.82 8.52
CA VAL A 106 2.19 -1.78 7.85
C VAL A 106 2.70 -1.49 6.44
N ASN A 107 3.71 -2.21 5.94
CA ASN A 107 4.17 -2.09 4.56
C ASN A 107 3.15 -2.76 3.60
N VAL A 108 2.32 -1.93 2.96
CA VAL A 108 1.25 -2.38 2.04
C VAL A 108 1.78 -3.19 0.86
N LYS A 109 3.00 -2.93 0.36
CA LYS A 109 3.62 -3.75 -0.70
C LYS A 109 3.81 -5.22 -0.27
N ALA A 110 4.14 -5.45 0.99
CA ALA A 110 4.25 -6.82 1.53
C ALA A 110 2.87 -7.47 1.64
N ILE A 111 1.86 -6.70 2.08
CA ILE A 111 0.47 -7.16 2.19
C ILE A 111 -0.07 -7.55 0.81
N PHE A 112 0.10 -6.69 -0.21
CA PHE A 112 -0.32 -6.99 -1.58
C PHE A 112 0.38 -8.22 -2.15
N GLY A 113 1.69 -8.35 -1.92
CA GLY A 113 2.42 -9.57 -2.32
C GLY A 113 1.86 -10.84 -1.66
N LEU A 114 1.50 -10.78 -0.38
CA LEU A 114 0.83 -11.90 0.30
C LEU A 114 -0.58 -12.15 -0.24
N CYS A 115 -1.35 -11.11 -0.58
CA CYS A 115 -2.63 -11.24 -1.26
C CYS A 115 -2.46 -12.01 -2.58
N GLU A 116 -1.49 -11.66 -3.43
CA GLU A 116 -1.24 -12.38 -4.68
C GLU A 116 -0.93 -13.87 -4.47
N ILE A 117 -0.13 -14.20 -3.44
CA ILE A 117 0.12 -15.60 -3.08
C ILE A 117 -1.17 -16.31 -2.66
N TYR A 118 -1.95 -15.72 -1.75
CA TYR A 118 -3.17 -16.34 -1.25
C TYR A 118 -4.26 -16.48 -2.31
N ARG A 119 -4.34 -15.51 -3.23
CA ARG A 119 -5.18 -15.61 -4.42
C ARG A 119 -4.78 -16.81 -5.28
N HIS A 120 -3.49 -16.97 -5.58
CA HIS A 120 -2.98 -18.11 -6.34
C HIS A 120 -3.25 -19.45 -5.63
N GLU A 121 -3.18 -19.49 -4.30
CA GLU A 121 -3.48 -20.68 -3.49
C GLU A 121 -4.99 -20.94 -3.28
N GLY A 122 -5.88 -20.05 -3.75
CA GLY A 122 -7.32 -20.13 -3.51
C GLY A 122 -7.75 -19.85 -2.07
N LYS A 123 -6.88 -19.23 -1.28
CA LYS A 123 -7.10 -18.86 0.13
C LYS A 123 -7.79 -17.51 0.24
N TRP A 124 -9.06 -17.48 -0.16
CA TRP A 124 -9.84 -16.25 -0.29
C TRP A 124 -10.17 -15.58 1.05
N ASP A 125 -10.26 -16.34 2.15
CA ASP A 125 -10.44 -15.77 3.49
C ASP A 125 -9.20 -14.97 3.93
N GLU A 126 -8.00 -15.53 3.76
CA GLU A 126 -6.75 -14.82 4.05
C GLU A 126 -6.54 -13.63 3.11
N TYR A 127 -6.87 -13.78 1.82
CA TYR A 127 -6.87 -12.70 0.84
C TYR A 127 -7.76 -11.53 1.27
N TYR A 128 -9.01 -11.82 1.65
CA TYR A 128 -9.97 -10.81 2.10
C TYR A 128 -9.48 -10.10 3.36
N ASN A 129 -9.02 -10.85 4.37
CA ASN A 129 -8.54 -10.27 5.62
C ASN A 129 -7.36 -9.32 5.41
N LEU A 130 -6.39 -9.71 4.57
CA LEU A 130 -5.26 -8.85 4.22
C LEU A 130 -5.67 -7.64 3.38
N THR A 131 -6.62 -7.81 2.46
CA THR A 131 -7.19 -6.71 1.66
C THR A 131 -7.90 -5.69 2.56
N ILE A 132 -8.72 -6.12 3.53
CA ILE A 132 -9.32 -5.19 4.49
C ILE A 132 -8.26 -4.53 5.39
N GLN A 133 -7.17 -5.24 5.68
CA GLN A 133 -6.07 -4.70 6.46
C GLN A 133 -5.28 -3.61 5.71
N SER A 134 -5.07 -3.72 4.40
CA SER A 134 -4.27 -2.74 3.65
C SER A 134 -4.86 -1.33 3.69
N PHE A 135 -6.19 -1.20 3.62
CA PHE A 135 -6.89 0.09 3.75
C PHE A 135 -6.53 0.89 5.01
N LYS A 136 -6.09 0.22 6.08
CA LYS A 136 -5.67 0.89 7.32
C LYS A 136 -4.34 1.61 7.18
N TYR A 137 -3.55 1.25 6.18
CA TYR A 137 -2.16 1.66 5.98
C TYR A 137 -1.91 2.36 4.65
N ASP A 138 -2.88 2.38 3.74
CA ASP A 138 -2.78 3.11 2.47
C ASP A 138 -2.69 4.62 2.73
N TYR A 139 -1.52 5.19 2.43
CA TYR A 139 -1.28 6.63 2.49
C TYR A 139 -0.79 7.21 1.15
N TYR A 140 -0.76 6.39 0.09
CA TYR A 140 -0.61 6.82 -1.30
C TYR A 140 -1.85 6.42 -2.11
N LEU A 141 -2.18 7.20 -3.13
CA LEU A 141 -3.34 6.94 -4.00
C LEU A 141 -3.20 5.64 -4.79
N GLU A 142 -2.00 5.32 -5.26
CA GLU A 142 -1.69 4.05 -5.94
C GLU A 142 -2.00 2.83 -5.05
N ASP A 143 -1.62 2.89 -3.77
CA ASP A 143 -1.85 1.81 -2.81
C ASP A 143 -3.35 1.69 -2.47
N LEU A 144 -4.03 2.82 -2.27
CA LEU A 144 -5.47 2.84 -2.02
C LEU A 144 -6.27 2.28 -3.21
N SER A 145 -5.88 2.67 -4.44
CA SER A 145 -6.43 2.10 -5.67
C SER A 145 -6.24 0.59 -5.69
N LYS A 146 -5.03 0.09 -5.40
CA LYS A 146 -4.76 -1.35 -5.37
C LYS A 146 -5.58 -2.10 -4.31
N SER A 147 -5.79 -1.51 -3.14
CA SER A 147 -6.67 -2.08 -2.11
C SER A 147 -8.12 -2.21 -2.59
N PHE A 148 -8.64 -1.21 -3.30
CA PHE A 148 -9.97 -1.28 -3.91
C PHE A 148 -10.06 -2.30 -5.05
N GLU A 149 -9.03 -2.41 -5.91
CA GLU A 149 -8.94 -3.48 -6.91
C GLU A 149 -8.98 -4.87 -6.26
N ASN A 150 -8.23 -5.07 -5.18
CA ASN A 150 -8.21 -6.35 -4.49
C ASN A 150 -9.58 -6.67 -3.89
N LEU A 151 -10.25 -5.70 -3.28
CA LEU A 151 -11.58 -5.91 -2.72
C LEU A 151 -12.62 -6.17 -3.81
N SER A 152 -12.50 -5.47 -4.94
CA SER A 152 -13.29 -5.72 -6.14
C SER A 152 -13.14 -7.16 -6.62
N LEU A 153 -11.90 -7.65 -6.71
CA LEU A 153 -11.60 -9.00 -7.16
C LEU A 153 -12.15 -10.07 -6.21
N TYR A 154 -12.09 -9.82 -4.89
CA TYR A 154 -12.72 -10.70 -3.91
C TYR A 154 -14.22 -10.86 -4.17
N TYR A 155 -14.94 -9.73 -4.32
CA TYR A 155 -16.38 -9.78 -4.58
C TYR A 155 -16.72 -10.39 -5.94
N LEU A 156 -15.88 -10.20 -6.96
CA LEU A 156 -16.06 -10.91 -8.23
C LEU A 156 -15.92 -12.44 -8.07
N ASN A 157 -14.94 -12.89 -7.29
CA ASN A 157 -14.79 -14.30 -6.98
C ASN A 157 -16.01 -14.85 -6.21
N GLU A 158 -16.50 -14.11 -5.22
CA GLU A 158 -17.72 -14.49 -4.48
C GLU A 158 -18.95 -14.55 -5.41
N HIS A 159 -19.08 -13.61 -6.35
CA HIS A 159 -20.12 -13.68 -7.39
C HIS A 159 -19.99 -14.95 -8.23
N HIS A 160 -18.80 -15.30 -8.72
CA HIS A 160 -18.61 -16.53 -9.49
C HIS A 160 -18.94 -17.81 -8.69
N ALA A 161 -18.71 -17.80 -7.37
CA ALA A 161 -19.00 -18.93 -6.49
C ALA A 161 -20.49 -19.06 -6.14
N SER A 162 -21.17 -17.93 -5.92
CA SER A 162 -22.55 -17.89 -5.38
C SER A 162 -23.62 -17.57 -6.43
N ASN A 163 -23.22 -17.00 -7.57
CA ASN A 163 -24.10 -16.38 -8.56
C ASN A 163 -25.00 -15.27 -7.96
N ASP A 164 -24.48 -14.54 -6.96
CA ASP A 164 -25.14 -13.40 -6.31
C ASP A 164 -24.80 -12.09 -7.02
N ASP A 165 -25.81 -11.44 -7.61
CA ASP A 165 -25.66 -10.20 -8.38
C ASP A 165 -25.26 -9.00 -7.50
N GLU A 166 -25.49 -9.05 -6.18
CA GLU A 166 -25.04 -7.99 -5.27
C GLU A 166 -23.50 -7.96 -5.14
N ASN A 167 -22.86 -9.14 -5.16
CA ASN A 167 -21.40 -9.23 -5.19
C ASN A 167 -20.82 -8.68 -6.50
N LEU A 168 -21.51 -8.90 -7.62
CA LEU A 168 -21.10 -8.31 -8.90
C LEU A 168 -21.20 -6.78 -8.88
N LYS A 169 -22.30 -6.22 -8.35
CA LYS A 169 -22.46 -4.77 -8.18
C LYS A 169 -21.37 -4.16 -7.30
N LEU A 170 -21.05 -4.81 -6.17
CA LEU A 170 -19.96 -4.41 -5.28
C LEU A 170 -18.62 -4.40 -6.01
N SER A 171 -18.32 -5.47 -6.76
CA SER A 171 -17.10 -5.57 -7.55
C SER A 171 -16.96 -4.42 -8.56
N ILE A 172 -17.99 -4.18 -9.38
CA ILE A 172 -17.96 -3.08 -10.37
C ILE A 172 -17.76 -1.74 -9.67
N TYR A 173 -18.44 -1.50 -8.55
CA TYR A 173 -18.32 -0.25 -7.80
C TYR A 173 -16.91 -0.01 -7.29
N LEU A 174 -16.33 -1.01 -6.63
CA LEU A 174 -14.99 -0.94 -6.08
C LEU A 174 -13.92 -0.79 -7.18
N SER A 175 -14.11 -1.45 -8.33
CA SER A 175 -13.23 -1.29 -9.49
C SER A 175 -13.21 0.15 -10.01
N ARG A 176 -14.37 0.79 -10.18
CA ARG A 176 -14.43 2.19 -10.62
C ARG A 176 -13.92 3.16 -9.56
N LEU A 177 -14.13 2.84 -8.29
CA LEU A 177 -13.58 3.63 -7.19
C LEU A 177 -12.05 3.58 -7.20
N ALA A 178 -11.44 2.41 -7.45
CA ALA A 178 -10.00 2.27 -7.64
C ALA A 178 -9.48 3.18 -8.78
N GLU A 179 -10.11 3.11 -9.96
CA GLU A 179 -9.77 3.95 -11.12
C GLU A 179 -9.85 5.45 -10.81
N SER A 180 -10.79 5.86 -9.96
CA SER A 180 -10.92 7.27 -9.55
C SER A 180 -9.77 7.77 -8.68
N TYR A 181 -9.06 6.88 -7.99
CA TYR A 181 -7.88 7.21 -7.18
C TYR A 181 -6.58 7.13 -7.98
N ASP A 182 -6.44 6.12 -8.84
CA ASP A 182 -5.30 6.01 -9.75
C ASP A 182 -5.67 5.24 -11.02
N ASP A 183 -5.89 5.97 -12.11
CA ASP A 183 -6.16 5.38 -13.42
C ASP A 183 -4.89 4.88 -14.12
N SER A 184 -3.71 5.31 -13.66
CA SER A 184 -2.42 5.01 -14.30
C SER A 184 -1.80 3.69 -13.84
N ASN A 185 -2.40 3.00 -12.87
CA ASN A 185 -1.83 1.80 -12.26
C ASN A 185 -1.51 0.72 -13.31
N GLU A 186 -0.23 0.66 -13.72
CA GLU A 186 0.29 -0.28 -14.72
C GLU A 186 0.20 -1.74 -14.23
N ASN A 187 0.01 -1.94 -12.92
CA ASN A 187 -0.20 -3.24 -12.27
C ASN A 187 -1.67 -3.47 -11.88
N LYS A 188 -2.62 -2.84 -12.62
CA LYS A 188 -4.05 -3.12 -12.50
C LYS A 188 -4.27 -4.62 -12.60
N THR A 189 -4.98 -5.18 -11.62
CA THR A 189 -5.52 -6.52 -11.82
C THR A 189 -6.53 -6.41 -12.95
N ALA A 190 -6.33 -7.17 -14.04
CA ALA A 190 -7.30 -7.20 -15.14
C ALA A 190 -8.61 -7.79 -14.63
N ILE A 191 -9.60 -6.93 -14.39
CA ILE A 191 -10.96 -7.31 -14.01
C ILE A 191 -11.84 -7.01 -15.21
N GLU A 192 -12.26 -8.07 -15.90
CA GLU A 192 -13.17 -7.96 -17.04
C GLU A 192 -14.61 -8.16 -16.54
N PHE A 193 -15.46 -7.17 -16.79
CA PHE A 193 -16.90 -7.25 -16.57
C PHE A 193 -17.61 -7.43 -17.92
N ASP A 194 -18.73 -8.15 -17.93
CA ASP A 194 -19.60 -8.23 -19.11
C ASP A 194 -20.20 -6.84 -19.42
N ASP A 195 -20.29 -6.48 -20.70
CA ASP A 195 -20.85 -5.21 -21.18
C ASP A 195 -22.29 -5.00 -20.68
N ASP A 196 -23.07 -6.09 -20.57
CA ASP A 196 -24.44 -6.04 -20.05
C ASP A 196 -24.46 -5.67 -18.56
N ALA A 197 -23.51 -6.19 -17.76
CA ALA A 197 -23.39 -5.90 -16.33
C ALA A 197 -22.96 -4.44 -16.06
N LEU A 198 -22.18 -3.85 -16.96
CA LEU A 198 -21.77 -2.45 -16.88
C LEU A 198 -22.92 -1.46 -17.15
N SER A 199 -23.95 -1.89 -17.88
CA SER A 199 -25.07 -1.04 -18.31
C SER A 199 -26.15 -0.81 -17.23
N GLU A 200 -26.25 -1.69 -16.23
CA GLU A 200 -27.17 -1.55 -15.09
C GLU A 200 -26.60 -0.64 -13.96
N TYR A 201 -25.32 -0.28 -14.06
CA TYR A 201 -24.51 0.28 -12.98
C TYR A 201 -24.80 1.75 -12.58
N ASP A 202 -25.48 2.55 -13.40
CA ASP A 202 -25.78 3.95 -13.00
C ASP A 202 -26.91 4.07 -11.96
N LYS A 203 -27.57 2.96 -11.60
CA LYS A 203 -28.62 2.91 -10.59
C LYS A 203 -28.09 2.25 -9.32
N GLY A 204 -27.97 3.01 -8.23
CA GLY A 204 -27.69 2.45 -6.89
C GLY A 204 -26.29 2.69 -6.33
N ILE A 205 -25.47 3.56 -6.94
CA ILE A 205 -24.14 3.95 -6.42
C ILE A 205 -24.20 4.39 -4.94
N GLU A 206 -25.17 5.24 -4.58
CA GLU A 206 -25.30 5.72 -3.20
C GLU A 206 -25.71 4.59 -2.25
N GLU A 207 -26.53 3.64 -2.72
CA GLU A 207 -26.96 2.47 -1.95
C GLU A 207 -25.76 1.55 -1.63
N ILE A 208 -24.85 1.34 -2.59
CA ILE A 208 -23.63 0.55 -2.40
C ILE A 208 -22.70 1.23 -1.40
N LYS A 209 -22.49 2.55 -1.53
CA LYS A 209 -21.66 3.30 -0.60
C LYS A 209 -22.22 3.26 0.83
N ASP A 210 -23.52 3.43 0.98
CA ASP A 210 -24.21 3.31 2.28
C ASP A 210 -24.14 1.89 2.84
N TYR A 211 -24.21 0.87 1.98
CA TYR A 211 -24.00 -0.53 2.36
C TYR A 211 -22.58 -0.76 2.90
N LEU A 212 -21.54 -0.33 2.17
CA LEU A 212 -20.15 -0.49 2.60
C LEU A 212 -19.94 0.16 3.97
N LYS A 213 -20.39 1.41 4.10
CA LYS A 213 -20.30 2.17 5.35
C LYS A 213 -21.04 1.51 6.50
N SER A 214 -22.28 1.06 6.29
CA SER A 214 -23.12 0.46 7.34
C SER A 214 -22.59 -0.90 7.82
N ASN A 215 -21.86 -1.61 6.96
CA ASN A 215 -21.20 -2.88 7.28
C ASN A 215 -19.75 -2.72 7.74
N GLY A 216 -19.25 -1.49 7.89
CA GLY A 216 -17.87 -1.22 8.31
C GLY A 216 -16.82 -1.63 7.28
N LEU A 217 -17.21 -1.72 6.00
CA LEU A 217 -16.32 -1.99 4.89
C LEU A 217 -15.67 -0.69 4.39
N PRO A 218 -14.46 -0.77 3.80
CA PRO A 218 -13.80 0.37 3.19
C PRO A 218 -14.67 0.99 2.08
N TYR A 219 -14.89 2.30 2.16
CA TYR A 219 -15.61 3.10 1.15
C TYR A 219 -14.85 4.38 0.77
N GLY A 220 -13.61 4.53 1.27
CA GLY A 220 -12.71 5.64 1.01
C GLY A 220 -11.40 5.46 1.80
N PRO A 221 -10.54 6.49 1.82
CA PRO A 221 -9.29 6.44 2.57
C PRO A 221 -9.53 6.35 4.07
N SER A 222 -8.55 5.78 4.77
CA SER A 222 -8.55 5.66 6.23
C SER A 222 -8.61 7.02 6.92
N ILE A 223 -9.64 7.21 7.75
CA ILE A 223 -9.80 8.41 8.59
C ILE A 223 -8.63 8.52 9.56
N GLU A 224 -8.13 7.41 10.09
CA GLU A 224 -6.97 7.35 10.96
C GLU A 224 -5.72 7.87 10.26
N VAL A 225 -5.43 7.43 9.02
CA VAL A 225 -4.29 7.91 8.23
C VAL A 225 -4.38 9.43 8.04
N ILE A 226 -5.53 9.91 7.56
CA ILE A 226 -5.77 11.36 7.34
C ILE A 226 -5.57 12.15 8.64
N THR A 227 -6.12 11.66 9.76
CA THR A 227 -6.05 12.32 11.06
C THR A 227 -4.62 12.39 11.58
N ILE A 228 -3.86 11.30 11.50
CA ILE A 228 -2.46 11.27 11.91
C ILE A 228 -1.64 12.23 11.05
N CYS A 229 -1.82 12.20 9.73
CA CYS A 229 -1.12 13.11 8.82
C CYS A 229 -1.38 14.58 9.14
N LYS A 230 -2.65 14.98 9.36
CA LYS A 230 -2.99 16.35 9.75
C LYS A 230 -2.32 16.75 11.07
N ASN A 231 -2.39 15.89 12.08
CA ASN A 231 -1.79 16.15 13.39
C ASN A 231 -0.26 16.29 13.32
N LEU A 232 0.40 15.39 12.59
CA LEU A 232 1.85 15.47 12.35
C LEU A 232 2.22 16.74 11.59
N GLY A 233 1.46 17.09 10.55
CA GLY A 233 1.64 18.31 9.77
C GLY A 233 1.61 19.55 10.66
N PHE A 234 0.56 19.72 11.48
CA PHE A 234 0.44 20.86 12.39
C PHE A 234 1.55 20.89 13.44
N GLN A 235 1.85 19.76 14.08
CA GLN A 235 2.91 19.70 15.09
C GLN A 235 4.29 20.07 14.50
N LEU A 236 4.59 19.63 13.28
CA LEU A 236 5.86 19.94 12.62
C LEU A 236 5.95 21.40 12.18
N ASP A 237 4.85 22.02 11.75
CA ASP A 237 4.82 23.45 11.45
C ASP A 237 5.02 24.30 12.72
N GLU A 238 4.38 23.92 13.84
CA GLU A 238 4.62 24.55 15.16
C GLU A 238 6.09 24.47 15.57
N ASP A 239 6.74 23.34 15.29
CA ASP A 239 8.18 23.10 15.46
C ASP A 239 9.07 23.83 14.44
N LYS A 240 8.49 24.61 13.52
CA LYS A 240 9.16 25.30 12.40
C LYS A 240 9.83 24.37 11.39
N LYS A 241 9.45 23.09 11.37
CA LYS A 241 9.90 22.06 10.42
C LYS A 241 8.95 21.99 9.22
N VAL A 242 8.94 23.07 8.44
CA VAL A 242 7.96 23.28 7.35
C VAL A 242 8.02 22.20 6.26
N VAL A 243 9.23 21.81 5.81
CA VAL A 243 9.35 20.79 4.74
C VAL A 243 8.82 19.42 5.20
N PRO A 244 9.17 18.90 6.39
CA PRO A 244 8.50 17.72 6.94
C PRO A 244 6.99 17.88 7.15
N ALA A 245 6.51 19.07 7.53
CA ALA A 245 5.07 19.31 7.67
C ALA A 245 4.33 19.17 6.33
N LEU A 246 4.89 19.76 5.26
CA LEU A 246 4.36 19.65 3.90
C LEU A 246 4.20 18.20 3.45
N PHE A 247 5.14 17.30 3.79
CA PHE A 247 5.02 15.87 3.46
C PHE A 247 3.69 15.26 3.95
N TYR A 248 3.33 15.49 5.21
CA TYR A 248 2.09 14.92 5.77
C TYR A 248 0.83 15.66 5.30
N PHE A 249 0.90 16.98 5.10
CA PHE A 249 -0.25 17.70 4.53
C PHE A 249 -0.54 17.28 3.09
N ASN A 250 0.48 17.04 2.26
CA ASN A 250 0.27 16.53 0.91
C ASN A 250 -0.41 15.16 0.93
N ILE A 251 0.03 14.22 1.77
CA ILE A 251 -0.67 12.94 1.95
C ILE A 251 -2.15 13.15 2.31
N ALA A 252 -2.42 14.00 3.31
CA ALA A 252 -3.80 14.25 3.74
C ALA A 252 -4.63 14.92 2.63
N TYR A 253 -4.04 15.82 1.85
CA TYR A 253 -4.69 16.48 0.72
C TYR A 253 -4.97 15.49 -0.42
N ASP A 254 -3.98 14.70 -0.84
CA ASP A 254 -4.11 13.74 -1.92
C ASP A 254 -5.24 12.74 -1.64
N LEU A 255 -5.36 12.27 -0.40
CA LEU A 255 -6.43 11.34 0.00
C LEU A 255 -7.83 11.99 0.07
N THR A 256 -7.93 13.29 0.31
CA THR A 256 -9.22 13.94 0.64
C THR A 256 -9.73 14.95 -0.38
N GLY A 257 -8.83 15.57 -1.15
CA GLY A 257 -9.12 16.76 -1.94
C GLY A 257 -9.60 17.96 -1.12
N ASP A 258 -9.41 17.98 0.21
CA ASP A 258 -9.95 19.02 1.10
C ASP A 258 -9.31 20.40 0.79
N PRO A 259 -10.09 21.39 0.31
CA PRO A 259 -9.57 22.72 0.00
C PRO A 259 -8.92 23.41 1.19
N ALA A 260 -9.38 23.15 2.41
CA ALA A 260 -8.79 23.75 3.61
C ALA A 260 -7.36 23.24 3.86
N ILE A 261 -7.05 21.98 3.51
CA ILE A 261 -5.69 21.45 3.58
C ILE A 261 -4.83 22.07 2.47
N LYS A 262 -5.40 22.29 1.28
CA LYS A 262 -4.70 22.96 0.18
C LYS A 262 -4.26 24.38 0.54
N ASP A 263 -5.13 25.15 1.19
CA ASP A 263 -4.82 26.50 1.66
C ASP A 263 -3.63 26.50 2.66
N VAL A 264 -3.56 25.49 3.53
CA VAL A 264 -2.42 25.31 4.46
C VAL A 264 -1.13 25.01 3.68
N ILE A 265 -1.18 24.08 2.72
CA ILE A 265 -0.02 23.74 1.86
C ILE A 265 0.50 24.99 1.13
N ASP A 266 -0.40 25.80 0.58
CA ASP A 266 -0.03 27.00 -0.18
C ASP A 266 0.64 28.07 0.71
N ASP A 267 0.12 28.31 1.92
CA ASP A 267 0.78 29.20 2.90
C ASP A 267 2.18 28.70 3.27
N LEU A 268 2.33 27.39 3.50
CA LEU A 268 3.62 26.79 3.84
C LEU A 268 4.63 26.87 2.69
N ASN A 269 4.20 26.67 1.44
CA ASN A 269 5.06 26.81 0.27
C ASN A 269 5.59 28.25 0.14
N VAL A 270 4.76 29.26 0.36
CA VAL A 270 5.19 30.67 0.38
C VAL A 270 6.26 30.92 1.47
N LYS A 271 6.12 30.29 2.65
CA LYS A 271 7.14 30.39 3.72
C LYS A 271 8.47 29.75 3.30
N VAL A 272 8.44 28.63 2.58
CA VAL A 272 9.65 27.96 2.06
C VAL A 272 10.35 28.83 1.03
N GLU A 273 9.60 29.37 0.05
CA GLU A 273 10.15 30.25 -0.99
C GLU A 273 10.81 31.50 -0.42
N ARG A 274 10.20 32.13 0.60
CA ARG A 274 10.80 33.30 1.27
C ARG A 274 12.15 32.97 1.91
N LYS A 275 12.27 31.82 2.59
CA LYS A 275 13.52 31.38 3.23
C LYS A 275 14.62 31.03 2.22
N LEU A 276 14.28 30.61 1.01
CA LEU A 276 15.26 30.33 -0.05
C LEU A 276 15.80 31.61 -0.70
N ASN A 277 15.07 32.72 -0.58
CA ASN A 277 15.43 34.03 -1.12
C ASN A 277 16.18 34.93 -0.12
N GLU A 278 16.37 34.46 1.12
CA GLU A 278 17.15 35.10 2.20
C GLU A 278 18.54 34.47 2.33
#